data_AF-A0A9E6C809-F1
#
_entry.id   AF-A0A9E6C809-F1
#
_cell.length_a   1.000
_cell.length_b   1.000
_cell.length_c   1.000
_cell.angle_alpha   90.00
_cell.angle_beta   90.00
_cell.angle_gamma   90.00
#
_symmetry.space_group_name_H-M   'P 1'
#
loop_
_entity.id
_entity.type
_entity.pdbx_description
1 polymer ?
#
loop_
_entity_poly.entity_id
_entity_poly.type
_entity_poly.pdbx_seq_one_letter_code
_entity_poly.pdbx_strand_id
1 'polypeptide(L)'
;MKSKAIILLALVMTIGLVSRCSKKEKDSDKSKVTVQTIVKTYSGDEIRTSGVHVHLFKQNEDDDDYIGVKDTDSDGKVVFKDLESGDYSIEAEYDQNGEYRYGETYFSLGKGEDKTITVRLIH
;
A
#
# COMPACT_ATOMS: atom_id res chain seq x y z
N MET A 1 -75.46 -9.45 14.81
CA MET A 1 -75.04 -8.04 14.97
C MET A 1 -73.53 -7.96 14.87
N LYS A 2 -73.02 -7.23 13.85
CA LYS A 2 -71.62 -6.75 13.66
C LYS A 2 -70.55 -7.86 13.52
N SER A 3 -69.62 -7.89 12.57
CA SER A 3 -69.23 -6.98 11.48
C SER A 3 -68.39 -7.77 10.45
N LYS A 4 -68.28 -7.20 9.25
CA LYS A 4 -67.56 -7.60 8.01
C LYS A 4 -66.02 -7.59 8.27
N ALA A 5 -65.07 -8.08 7.47
CA ALA A 5 -64.97 -8.37 6.03
C ALA A 5 -63.71 -9.23 5.71
N ILE A 6 -63.75 -9.80 4.51
CA ILE A 6 -62.75 -10.40 3.60
C ILE A 6 -61.38 -9.69 3.57
N ILE A 7 -60.26 -10.43 3.38
CA ILE A 7 -59.24 -10.22 2.32
C ILE A 7 -58.28 -11.44 2.24
N LEU A 8 -58.18 -11.93 1.00
CA LEU A 8 -57.31 -12.97 0.45
C LEU A 8 -55.93 -12.36 0.13
N LEU A 9 -54.82 -12.95 0.58
CA LEU A 9 -53.57 -13.00 -0.22
C LEU A 9 -52.55 -13.98 0.36
N ALA A 10 -52.16 -14.95 -0.45
CA ALA A 10 -51.03 -15.82 -0.18
C ALA A 10 -49.71 -15.02 -0.19
N LEU A 11 -48.81 -15.31 0.75
CA LEU A 11 -47.38 -15.25 0.48
C LEU A 11 -46.68 -16.33 1.29
N VAL A 12 -46.16 -17.31 0.56
CA VAL A 12 -45.16 -18.25 1.02
C VAL A 12 -43.93 -17.44 1.41
N MET A 13 -43.78 -17.09 2.70
CA MET A 13 -42.48 -16.70 3.23
C MET A 13 -41.75 -17.99 3.58
N THR A 14 -41.08 -18.55 2.58
CA THR A 14 -39.84 -19.25 2.85
C THR A 14 -38.99 -18.29 3.66
N ILE A 15 -38.77 -18.61 4.94
CA ILE A 15 -37.69 -18.01 5.70
C ILE A 15 -36.43 -18.58 5.04
N GLY A 16 -36.05 -17.97 3.93
CA GLY A 16 -34.70 -18.02 3.44
C GLY A 16 -33.86 -17.51 4.58
N LEU A 17 -33.21 -18.45 5.28
CA LEU A 17 -32.04 -18.15 6.06
C LEU A 17 -31.06 -17.58 5.03
N VAL A 18 -31.11 -16.26 4.83
CA VAL A 18 -30.04 -15.53 4.18
C VAL A 18 -28.88 -15.76 5.13
N SER A 19 -28.15 -16.83 4.87
CA SER A 19 -26.84 -17.05 5.45
C SER A 19 -26.11 -15.78 5.09
N ARG A 20 -25.98 -14.90 6.09
CA ARG A 20 -25.21 -13.70 6.01
C ARG A 20 -23.78 -14.23 5.89
N CYS A 21 -23.39 -14.52 4.66
CA CYS A 21 -22.03 -14.75 4.29
C CYS A 21 -21.38 -13.41 4.53
N SER A 22 -20.94 -13.20 5.77
CA SER A 22 -19.98 -12.17 6.12
C SER A 22 -18.75 -12.50 5.30
N LYS A 23 -18.75 -12.04 4.05
CA LYS A 23 -17.59 -12.02 3.18
C LYS A 23 -16.63 -11.13 3.93
N LYS A 24 -15.76 -11.74 4.75
CA LYS A 24 -14.49 -11.14 5.09
C LYS A 24 -13.85 -10.91 3.73
N GLU A 25 -13.89 -9.67 3.28
CA GLU A 25 -13.14 -9.23 2.13
C GLU A 25 -11.72 -9.70 2.36
N LYS A 26 -11.26 -10.57 1.46
CA LYS A 26 -10.07 -11.37 1.68
C LYS A 26 -8.88 -10.43 1.46
N ASP A 27 -8.48 -9.77 2.54
CA ASP A 27 -7.29 -8.90 2.66
C ASP A 27 -5.99 -9.64 2.26
N SER A 28 -6.05 -10.96 2.02
CA SER A 28 -4.93 -11.79 1.56
C SER A 28 -4.40 -11.46 0.17
N ASP A 29 -5.07 -10.58 -0.57
CA ASP A 29 -4.76 -10.28 -1.95
C ASP A 29 -4.01 -8.94 -2.10
N LYS A 30 -4.02 -8.12 -1.05
CA LYS A 30 -3.38 -6.81 -1.01
C LYS A 30 -2.00 -6.90 -0.36
N SER A 31 -1.03 -6.31 -1.03
CA SER A 31 0.37 -6.38 -0.66
C SER A 31 0.82 -5.12 0.08
N LYS A 32 1.90 -5.24 0.85
CA LYS A 32 2.48 -4.14 1.62
C LYS A 32 3.98 -4.08 1.37
N VAL A 33 4.51 -2.88 1.20
CA VAL A 33 5.96 -2.65 1.17
C VAL A 33 6.35 -1.70 2.29
N THR A 34 7.38 -2.10 3.04
CA THR A 34 8.09 -1.24 3.98
C THR A 34 9.40 -0.83 3.33
N VAL A 35 9.60 0.46 3.13
CA VAL A 35 10.85 1.01 2.59
C VAL A 35 11.67 1.52 3.75
N GLN A 36 12.92 1.09 3.82
CA GLN A 36 13.95 1.63 4.72
C GLN A 36 14.94 2.43 3.87
N THR A 37 15.22 3.66 4.27
CA THR A 37 16.25 4.47 3.63
C THR A 37 17.52 4.48 4.47
N ILE A 38 18.65 4.48 3.78
CA ILE A 38 19.97 4.60 4.39
C ILE A 38 20.74 5.66 3.63
N VAL A 39 21.08 6.73 4.31
CA VAL A 39 21.99 7.76 3.80
C VAL A 39 23.41 7.32 4.08
N LYS A 40 24.20 7.12 3.02
CA LYS A 40 25.63 6.80 3.18
C LYS A 40 26.46 8.08 3.16
N THR A 41 27.23 8.33 4.22
CA THR A 41 28.12 9.50 4.31
C THR A 41 29.45 9.26 3.55
N TYR A 42 30.25 10.31 3.38
CA TYR A 42 31.60 10.20 2.80
C TYR A 42 32.56 9.36 3.66
N SER A 43 32.36 9.30 4.97
CA SER A 43 33.09 8.41 5.89
C SER A 43 32.65 6.94 5.78
N GLY A 44 31.58 6.66 5.02
CA GLY A 44 31.01 5.33 4.85
C GLY A 44 30.00 4.94 5.94
N ASP A 45 29.62 5.87 6.81
CA ASP A 45 28.60 5.63 7.83
C ASP A 45 27.22 5.50 7.18
N GLU A 46 26.40 4.62 7.74
CA GLU A 46 25.02 4.37 7.31
C GLU A 46 24.05 5.00 8.30
N ILE A 47 23.41 6.08 7.90
CA ILE A 47 22.51 6.86 8.74
C ILE A 47 21.07 6.61 8.29
N ARG A 48 20.22 6.25 9.26
CA ARG A 48 18.76 6.30 9.10
C ARG A 48 18.29 7.69 9.49
N THR A 49 17.48 8.32 8.66
CA THR A 49 17.02 9.69 8.90
C THR A 49 15.58 9.89 8.45
N SER A 50 14.87 10.77 9.15
CA SER A 50 13.55 11.26 8.75
C SER A 50 13.65 12.29 7.63
N GLY A 51 12.55 12.46 6.89
CA GLY A 51 12.43 13.52 5.88
C GLY A 51 13.03 13.17 4.51
N VAL A 52 13.36 11.90 4.25
CA VAL A 52 13.65 11.44 2.89
C VAL A 52 12.32 11.31 2.14
N HIS A 53 12.19 11.98 1.00
CA HIS A 53 11.03 11.91 0.13
C HIS A 53 11.09 10.62 -0.67
N VAL A 54 10.19 9.68 -0.39
CA VAL A 54 10.13 8.37 -1.05
C VAL A 54 8.94 8.31 -1.98
N HIS A 55 9.21 8.35 -3.28
CA HIS A 55 8.26 8.20 -4.37
C HIS A 55 8.13 6.73 -4.74
N LEU A 56 6.91 6.27 -4.96
CA LEU A 56 6.62 4.91 -5.40
C LEU A 56 5.88 4.95 -6.73
N PHE A 57 6.36 4.14 -7.68
CA PHE A 57 5.75 3.97 -8.99
C PHE A 57 5.48 2.48 -9.26
N LYS A 58 4.41 2.20 -9.98
CA LYS A 58 4.11 0.87 -10.53
C LYS A 58 4.55 0.86 -11.99
N GLN A 59 5.37 -0.12 -12.37
CA GLN A 59 5.85 -0.22 -13.74
C GLN A 59 4.76 -0.76 -14.66
N ASN A 60 4.62 -0.15 -15.85
CA ASN A 60 3.81 -0.67 -16.94
C ASN A 60 4.62 -0.66 -18.25
N GLU A 61 4.05 -1.19 -19.33
CA GLU A 61 4.74 -1.31 -20.63
C GLU A 61 5.03 0.04 -21.29
N ASP A 62 4.14 1.02 -21.12
CA ASP A 62 4.22 2.33 -21.79
C ASP A 62 4.79 3.43 -20.91
N ASP A 63 4.31 3.53 -19.65
CA ASP A 63 4.73 4.54 -18.67
C ASP A 63 4.49 4.06 -17.24
N ASP A 64 5.33 4.52 -16.32
CA ASP A 64 5.25 4.16 -14.91
C ASP A 64 4.13 4.95 -14.21
N ASP A 65 3.22 4.24 -13.55
CA ASP A 65 2.12 4.86 -12.80
C ASP A 65 2.63 5.37 -11.45
N TYR A 66 2.61 6.68 -11.25
CA TYR A 66 2.90 7.29 -9.96
C TYR A 66 1.82 6.96 -8.91
N ILE A 67 2.23 6.34 -7.80
CA ILE A 67 1.32 5.94 -6.71
C ILE A 67 1.27 7.00 -5.62
N GLY A 68 2.41 7.60 -5.30
CA GLY A 68 2.48 8.62 -4.26
C GLY A 68 3.86 8.79 -3.66
N VAL A 69 3.95 9.77 -2.76
CA VAL A 69 5.17 10.11 -2.00
C VAL A 69 4.89 10.06 -0.51
N LYS A 70 5.88 9.64 0.27
CA LYS A 70 5.87 9.72 1.74
C LYS A 70 7.25 10.12 2.25
N ASP A 71 7.26 10.85 3.37
CA ASP A 71 8.49 11.19 4.07
C ASP A 71 8.83 10.12 5.10
N THR A 72 10.11 9.76 5.20
CA THR A 72 10.57 8.82 6.21
C THR A 72 10.36 9.32 7.63
N ASP A 73 9.99 8.40 8.51
CA ASP A 73 9.92 8.64 9.95
C ASP A 73 11.32 8.73 10.60
N SER A 74 11.36 8.89 11.93
CA SER A 74 12.62 8.98 12.69
C SER A 74 13.53 7.76 12.56
N ASP A 75 12.99 6.61 12.14
CA ASP A 75 13.74 5.38 11.90
C ASP A 75 14.19 5.23 10.44
N GLY A 76 13.93 6.22 9.58
CA GLY A 76 14.22 6.13 8.15
C GLY A 76 13.25 5.21 7.40
N LYS A 77 12.00 5.08 7.86
CA LYS A 77 11.04 4.13 7.28
C LYS A 77 9.80 4.81 6.70
N VAL A 78 9.24 4.21 5.66
CA VAL A 78 7.88 4.46 5.18
C VAL A 78 7.17 3.15 4.86
N VAL A 79 5.84 3.15 4.92
CA VAL A 79 5.02 1.98 4.60
C VAL A 79 3.96 2.34 3.57
N PHE A 80 3.92 1.60 2.46
CA PHE A 80 2.84 1.63 1.48
C PHE A 80 2.03 0.33 1.60
N LYS A 81 0.71 0.45 1.58
CA LYS A 81 -0.26 -0.64 1.78
C LYS A 81 -1.18 -0.72 0.58
N ASP A 82 -1.97 -1.80 0.53
CA ASP A 82 -3.05 -1.99 -0.44
C ASP A 82 -2.57 -2.05 -1.90
N LEU A 83 -1.30 -2.45 -2.09
CA LEU A 83 -0.66 -2.55 -3.39
C LEU A 83 -1.09 -3.83 -4.11
N GLU A 84 -1.18 -3.76 -5.42
CA GLU A 84 -1.43 -4.92 -6.27
C GLU A 84 -0.13 -5.67 -6.53
N SER A 85 -0.23 -6.92 -7.01
CA SER A 85 0.95 -7.60 -7.53
C SER A 85 1.45 -6.92 -8.80
N GLY A 86 2.76 -6.91 -9.01
CA GLY A 86 3.39 -6.31 -10.18
C GLY A 86 4.82 -5.88 -9.90
N ASP A 87 5.41 -5.18 -10.86
CA ASP A 87 6.74 -4.58 -10.74
C ASP A 87 6.64 -3.11 -10.35
N TYR A 88 7.57 -2.66 -9.52
CA TYR A 88 7.56 -1.34 -8.92
C TYR A 88 8.96 -0.75 -8.93
N SER A 89 9.02 0.58 -8.89
CA SER A 89 10.23 1.36 -8.66
C SER A 89 10.03 2.29 -7.47
N ILE A 90 11.11 2.54 -6.75
CA ILE A 90 11.18 3.56 -5.69
C ILE A 90 12.25 4.54 -6.09
N GLU A 91 11.94 5.82 -5.95
CA GLU A 91 12.89 6.92 -6.03
C GLU A 91 12.89 7.61 -4.66
N ALA A 92 14.07 7.79 -4.09
CA ALA A 92 14.24 8.39 -2.77
C ALA A 92 15.18 9.59 -2.86
N GLU A 93 14.68 10.74 -2.45
CA GLU A 93 15.37 12.02 -2.54
C GLU A 93 15.55 12.62 -1.14
N TYR A 94 16.72 13.18 -0.88
CA TYR A 94 17.01 13.84 0.39
C TYR A 94 17.93 15.03 0.16
N ASP A 95 17.43 16.22 0.43
CA ASP A 95 18.24 17.44 0.52
C ASP A 95 18.50 17.75 1.99
N GLN A 96 19.78 17.75 2.36
CA GLN A 96 20.20 18.23 3.67
C GLN A 96 21.20 19.36 3.50
N ASN A 97 20.76 20.59 3.81
CA ASN A 97 21.59 21.79 3.77
C ASN A 97 22.25 22.03 2.39
N GLY A 98 21.57 21.68 1.29
CA GLY A 98 22.09 21.82 -0.07
C GLY A 98 22.96 20.66 -0.55
N GLU A 99 23.12 19.61 0.27
CA GLU A 99 23.61 18.31 -0.21
C GLU A 99 22.43 17.46 -0.65
N TYR A 100 22.20 17.41 -1.96
CA TYR A 100 21.24 16.49 -2.56
C TYR A 100 21.80 15.07 -2.60
N ARG A 101 20.97 14.12 -2.22
CA ARG A 101 21.25 12.68 -2.27
C ARG A 101 20.08 11.96 -2.89
N TYR A 102 20.38 10.97 -3.73
CA TYR A 102 19.40 10.22 -4.47
C TYR A 102 19.67 8.72 -4.34
N GLY A 103 18.60 7.93 -4.40
CA GLY A 103 18.68 6.49 -4.52
C GLY A 103 17.44 5.94 -5.19
N GLU A 104 17.63 4.97 -6.06
CA GLU A 104 16.53 4.28 -6.74
C GLU A 104 16.66 2.77 -6.59
N THR A 105 15.53 2.07 -6.66
CA THR A 105 15.53 0.61 -6.70
C THR A 105 14.26 0.06 -7.32
N TYR A 106 14.35 -1.18 -7.80
CA TYR A 106 13.26 -1.89 -8.47
C TYR A 106 12.97 -3.18 -7.73
N PHE A 107 11.70 -3.56 -7.68
CA PHE A 107 11.28 -4.81 -7.06
C PHE A 107 9.95 -5.31 -7.61
N SER A 108 9.79 -6.63 -7.62
CA SER A 108 8.52 -7.28 -7.90
C SER A 108 7.78 -7.58 -6.59
N LEU A 109 6.48 -7.38 -6.58
CA LEU A 109 5.59 -7.69 -5.47
C LEU A 109 4.60 -8.77 -5.90
N GLY A 110 4.63 -9.91 -5.21
CA GLY A 110 3.64 -10.96 -5.34
C GLY A 110 2.30 -10.57 -4.70
N LYS A 111 1.27 -11.34 -5.00
CA LYS A 111 -0.08 -11.14 -4.45
C LYS A 111 -0.11 -11.41 -2.94
N GLY A 112 -0.57 -10.44 -2.14
CA GLY A 112 -0.60 -10.54 -0.68
C GLY A 112 0.78 -10.57 -0.03
N GLU A 113 1.83 -10.15 -0.74
CA GLU A 113 3.21 -10.18 -0.25
C GLU A 113 3.50 -8.97 0.65
N ASP A 114 4.11 -9.24 1.79
CA ASP A 114 4.76 -8.22 2.61
C ASP A 114 6.25 -8.18 2.25
N LYS A 115 6.73 -7.05 1.75
CA LYS A 115 8.15 -6.86 1.39
C LYS A 115 8.80 -5.76 2.19
N THR A 116 10.09 -5.94 2.48
CA THR A 116 10.93 -4.88 3.02
C THR A 116 12.05 -4.57 2.04
N ILE A 117 12.15 -3.31 1.63
CA ILE A 117 13.13 -2.82 0.66
C ILE A 117 14.05 -1.83 1.36
N THR A 118 15.35 -1.89 1.03
CA THR A 118 16.34 -0.92 1.51
C THR A 118 16.82 -0.09 0.34
N VAL A 119 16.62 1.22 0.40
CA VAL A 119 17.13 2.19 -0.57
C VAL A 119 18.34 2.89 0.03
N ARG A 120 19.45 2.88 -0.70
CA ARG A 120 20.70 3.52 -0.29
C ARG A 120 20.84 4.83 -1.05
N LEU A 121 20.82 5.94 -0.32
CA LEU A 121 21.01 7.28 -0.87
C LEU A 121 22.49 7.59 -0.91
N ILE A 122 22.96 7.95 -2.09
CA ILE A 122 24.34 8.32 -2.38
C ILE A 122 24.38 9.75 -2.94
N HIS A 123 25.56 10.35 -2.86
CA HIS A 123 25.87 11.63 -3.48
C HIS A 123 26.49 11.40 -4.87
#